data_AF-A0A1J5Q918-F1
#
_entry.id   AF-A0A1J5Q918-F1
#
_cell.length_a   1.000
_cell.length_b   1.000
_cell.length_c   1.000
_cell.angle_alpha   90.00
_cell.angle_beta   90.00
_cell.angle_gamma   90.00
#
_symmetry.space_group_name_H-M   'P 1'
#
loop_
_entity.id
_entity.type
_entity.pdbx_description
1 polymer ?
#
loop_
_entity_poly.entity_id
_entity_poly.type
_entity_poly.pdbx_seq_one_letter_code
_entity_poly.pdbx_strand_id
1 'polypeptide(L)'
;MLTGQTSAAALDYAGSLGAALALVGMVRDIGRDVRRGMILFPVDALAAHGVKARQLLAREDCGEVRALLRQAAAKARDALLAAEARRPRDMGRAALPGIALTHMALALLREMEREDYALLGQRISLAPTRLLWASWRAKWMTPR
;
A
#
# COMPACT_ATOMS: atom_id res chain seq x y z
N MET A 1 -4.54 -33.08 -0.32
CA MET A 1 -4.86 -32.05 -1.33
C MET A 1 -6.37 -31.82 -1.30
N LEU A 2 -6.83 -30.68 -0.78
CA LEU A 2 -8.25 -30.32 -0.73
C LEU A 2 -8.53 -29.33 -1.87
N THR A 3 -8.96 -29.86 -3.02
CA THR A 3 -9.28 -29.10 -4.23
C THR A 3 -10.63 -28.40 -4.08
N GLY A 4 -10.68 -27.35 -3.27
CA GLY A 4 -11.73 -26.35 -3.37
C GLY A 4 -11.43 -25.49 -4.58
N GLN A 5 -12.13 -25.73 -5.69
CA GLN A 5 -11.92 -25.03 -6.97
C GLN A 5 -12.04 -23.51 -6.78
N THR A 6 -10.91 -22.86 -6.51
CA THR A 6 -10.76 -21.42 -6.71
C THR A 6 -10.49 -21.30 -8.20
N SER A 7 -11.48 -20.85 -8.97
CA SER A 7 -11.35 -20.61 -10.40
C SER A 7 -10.00 -19.94 -10.71
N ALA A 8 -9.34 -20.31 -11.80
CA ALA A 8 -8.07 -19.68 -12.20
C ALA A 8 -8.18 -18.14 -12.20
N ALA A 9 -9.35 -17.61 -12.56
CA ALA A 9 -9.65 -16.19 -12.51
C ALA A 9 -9.69 -15.60 -11.09
N ALA A 10 -10.14 -16.37 -10.09
CA ALA A 10 -10.13 -15.94 -8.70
C ALA A 10 -8.72 -15.94 -8.10
N LEU A 11 -7.85 -16.86 -8.51
CA LEU A 11 -6.43 -16.85 -8.16
C LEU A 11 -5.69 -15.68 -8.80
N ASP A 12 -5.94 -15.40 -10.09
CA ASP A 12 -5.37 -14.25 -10.80
C ASP A 12 -5.79 -12.92 -10.16
N TYR A 13 -7.08 -12.79 -9.81
CA TYR A 13 -7.59 -11.67 -9.04
C TYR A 13 -6.87 -11.51 -7.69
N ALA A 14 -6.75 -12.58 -6.91
CA ALA A 14 -6.09 -12.56 -5.61
C ALA A 14 -4.60 -12.16 -5.72
N GLY A 15 -3.90 -12.68 -6.74
CA GLY A 15 -2.52 -12.32 -7.04
C GLY A 15 -2.37 -10.84 -7.42
N SER A 16 -3.24 -10.36 -8.31
CA SER A 16 -3.25 -8.96 -8.76
C SER A 16 -3.55 -7.99 -7.62
N LEU A 17 -4.57 -8.30 -6.80
CA LEU A 17 -4.92 -7.51 -5.63
C LEU A 17 -3.79 -7.53 -4.57
N GLY A 18 -3.19 -8.69 -4.32
CA GLY A 18 -2.05 -8.82 -3.42
C GLY A 18 -0.86 -7.97 -3.83
N ALA A 19 -0.52 -7.96 -5.12
CA ALA A 19 0.54 -7.12 -5.68
C ALA A 19 0.22 -5.62 -5.54
N ALA A 20 -1.03 -5.22 -5.80
CA ALA A 20 -1.48 -3.85 -5.63
C ALA A 20 -1.39 -3.39 -4.16
N LEU A 21 -1.84 -4.22 -3.22
CA LEU A 21 -1.75 -3.95 -1.78
C LEU A 21 -0.30 -3.86 -1.29
N ALA A 22 0.62 -4.63 -1.87
CA ALA A 22 2.04 -4.53 -1.55
C ALA A 22 2.62 -3.14 -1.94
N LEU A 23 2.22 -2.60 -3.09
CA LEU A 23 2.59 -1.23 -3.49
C LEU A 23 2.06 -0.19 -2.51
N VAL A 24 0.80 -0.31 -2.08
CA VAL A 24 0.22 0.57 -1.06
C VAL A 24 1.02 0.51 0.24
N GLY A 25 1.39 -0.70 0.66
CA GLY A 25 2.22 -0.93 1.84
C GLY A 25 3.57 -0.22 1.75
N MET A 26 4.24 -0.27 0.59
CA MET A 26 5.51 0.39 0.34
C MET A 26 5.42 1.92 0.51
N VAL A 27 4.38 2.56 -0.02
CA VAL A 27 4.18 4.01 0.13
C VAL A 27 3.83 4.37 1.58
N ARG A 28 2.94 3.59 2.22
CA ARG A 28 2.49 3.84 3.60
C ARG A 28 3.63 3.74 4.61
N ASP A 29 4.48 2.74 4.44
CA ASP A 29 5.47 2.36 5.44
C ASP A 29 6.84 3.02 5.24
N ILE A 30 7.05 3.77 4.15
CA ILE A 30 8.33 4.39 3.82
C ILE A 30 8.95 5.17 4.98
N GLY A 31 8.16 5.98 5.69
CA GLY A 31 8.67 6.76 6.83
C GLY A 31 9.11 5.87 7.99
N ARG A 32 8.43 4.73 8.22
CA ARG A 32 8.84 3.74 9.23
C ARG A 32 10.11 3.02 8.81
N ASP A 33 10.21 2.64 7.54
CA ASP A 33 11.32 1.84 7.04
C ASP A 33 12.60 2.68 6.98
N VAL A 34 12.50 3.93 6.53
CA VAL A 34 13.58 4.93 6.57
C VAL A 34 14.08 5.16 8.00
N ARG A 35 13.19 5.24 9.00
CA ARG A 35 13.59 5.35 10.42
C ARG A 35 14.36 4.13 10.93
N ARG A 36 14.17 2.97 10.30
CA ARG A 36 14.92 1.74 10.58
C ARG A 36 16.17 1.61 9.72
N GLY A 37 16.51 2.60 8.91
CA GLY A 37 17.63 2.56 7.98
C GLY A 37 17.38 1.69 6.73
N MET A 38 16.12 1.35 6.44
CA MET A 38 15.75 0.49 5.31
C MET A 38 15.05 1.28 4.22
N ILE A 39 15.37 0.97 2.96
CA ILE A 39 14.70 1.53 1.78
C ILE A 39 14.16 0.35 0.96
N LEU A 40 12.84 0.20 0.92
CA LEU A 40 12.17 -0.88 0.18
C LEU A 40 11.72 -0.46 -1.23
N PHE A 41 12.12 0.73 -1.69
CA PHE A 41 11.80 1.22 -3.03
C PHE A 41 12.80 0.69 -4.08
N PRO A 42 12.33 0.41 -5.31
CA PRO A 42 13.22 0.06 -6.42
C PRO A 42 14.21 1.18 -6.72
N VAL A 43 15.48 0.83 -6.97
CA VAL A 43 16.55 1.79 -7.27
C VAL A 43 16.23 2.62 -8.52
N ASP A 44 15.62 2.01 -9.54
CA ASP A 44 15.23 2.71 -10.76
C ASP A 44 14.18 3.80 -10.50
N ALA A 45 13.27 3.56 -9.55
CA ALA A 45 12.25 4.55 -9.19
C ALA A 45 12.88 5.75 -8.46
N LEU A 46 13.87 5.49 -7.60
CA LEU A 46 14.66 6.53 -6.94
C LEU A 46 15.44 7.36 -7.96
N ALA A 47 16.14 6.68 -8.87
CA ALA A 47 16.94 7.31 -9.92
C ALA A 47 16.08 8.16 -10.87
N ALA A 48 14.91 7.68 -11.28
CA ALA A 48 13.98 8.40 -12.15
C ALA A 48 13.50 9.74 -11.57
N HIS A 49 13.47 9.86 -10.24
CA HIS A 49 13.10 11.09 -9.53
C HIS A 49 14.30 11.89 -9.03
N GLY A 50 15.53 11.45 -9.31
CA GLY A 50 16.74 12.09 -8.79
C GLY A 50 16.91 11.97 -7.27
N VAL A 51 16.18 11.05 -6.63
CA VAL A 51 16.18 10.89 -5.18
C VAL A 51 17.36 10.02 -4.76
N LYS A 52 18.25 10.56 -3.93
CA LYS A 52 19.38 9.81 -3.37
C LYS A 52 18.95 9.06 -2.12
N ALA A 53 19.43 7.83 -1.94
CA ALA A 53 19.16 7.03 -0.74
C ALA A 53 19.50 7.78 0.56
N ARG A 54 20.61 8.54 0.57
CA ARG A 54 21.00 9.43 1.67
C ARG A 54 19.92 10.44 2.04
N GLN A 55 19.21 11.02 1.08
CA GLN A 55 18.19 12.05 1.32
C GLN A 55 16.97 11.45 2.02
N LEU A 56 16.56 10.24 1.61
CA LEU A 56 15.54 9.48 2.35
C LEU A 56 16.01 9.21 3.78
N LEU A 57 17.20 8.65 3.97
CA LEU A 57 17.73 8.29 5.29
C LEU A 57 17.91 9.51 6.22
N ALA A 58 18.30 10.65 5.66
CA ALA A 58 18.40 11.92 6.36
C ALA A 58 17.02 12.51 6.72
N ARG A 59 15.93 11.96 6.18
CA ARG A 59 14.55 12.44 6.35
C ARG A 59 14.39 13.89 5.90
N GLU A 60 15.15 14.28 4.88
CA GLU A 60 15.00 15.57 4.23
C GLU A 60 13.65 15.56 3.49
N ASP A 61 12.73 16.44 3.90
CA ASP A 61 11.47 16.63 3.20
C ASP A 61 11.76 17.45 1.93
N CYS A 62 12.00 16.72 0.83
CA CYS A 62 12.31 17.30 -0.47
C CYS A 62 11.18 17.05 -1.48
N GLY A 63 11.01 17.98 -2.42
CA GLY A 63 9.95 17.91 -3.43
C GLY A 63 10.05 16.67 -4.32
N GLU A 64 11.27 16.16 -4.51
CA GLU A 64 11.58 14.96 -5.29
C GLU A 64 11.03 13.69 -4.62
N VAL A 65 11.14 13.58 -3.29
CA VAL A 65 10.54 12.44 -2.58
C VAL A 65 9.02 12.52 -2.62
N ARG A 66 8.43 13.71 -2.48
CA ARG A 66 6.98 13.89 -2.63
C ARG A 66 6.53 13.50 -4.04
N ALA A 67 7.28 13.87 -5.08
CA ALA A 67 7.01 13.46 -6.46
C ALA A 67 7.07 11.93 -6.64
N LEU A 68 8.11 11.30 -6.09
CA LEU A 68 8.24 9.83 -6.08
C LEU A 68 7.04 9.16 -5.41
N LEU A 69 6.62 9.66 -4.24
CA LEU A 69 5.49 9.12 -3.49
C LEU A 69 4.16 9.31 -4.20
N ARG A 70 3.94 10.47 -4.84
CA ARG A 70 2.78 10.73 -5.70
C ARG A 70 2.71 9.73 -6.85
N GLN A 71 3.82 9.51 -7.56
CA GLN A 71 3.84 8.55 -8.67
C GLN A 71 3.59 7.12 -8.17
N ALA A 72 4.21 6.72 -7.06
CA ALA A 72 4.02 5.40 -6.48
C ALA A 72 2.58 5.18 -5.98
N ALA A 73 1.98 6.19 -5.36
CA ALA A 73 0.58 6.17 -4.92
C ALA A 73 -0.39 6.09 -6.11
N ALA A 74 -0.15 6.85 -7.18
CA ALA A 74 -0.91 6.75 -8.42
C ALA A 74 -0.83 5.34 -9.01
N LYS A 75 0.38 4.78 -9.12
CA LYS A 75 0.59 3.41 -9.60
C LYS A 75 -0.13 2.37 -8.73
N ALA A 76 -0.11 2.53 -7.41
CA ALA A 76 -0.82 1.65 -6.49
C ALA A 76 -2.35 1.74 -6.68
N ARG A 77 -2.88 2.96 -6.85
CA ARG A 77 -4.30 3.20 -7.14
C ARG A 77 -4.72 2.54 -8.44
N ASP A 78 -3.95 2.71 -9.50
CA ASP A 78 -4.26 2.13 -10.81
C ASP A 78 -4.22 0.60 -10.76
N ALA A 79 -3.25 0.03 -10.03
CA ALA A 79 -3.16 -1.41 -9.81
C ALA A 79 -4.37 -1.96 -9.04
N LEU A 80 -4.84 -1.25 -8.00
CA LEU A 80 -6.04 -1.62 -7.24
C LEU A 80 -7.29 -1.62 -8.13
N LEU A 81 -7.47 -0.57 -8.93
CA LEU A 81 -8.61 -0.45 -9.86
C LEU A 81 -8.56 -1.53 -10.95
N ALA A 82 -7.37 -1.81 -11.50
CA ALA A 82 -7.18 -2.86 -12.49
C ALA A 82 -7.45 -4.26 -11.92
N ALA A 83 -7.04 -4.51 -10.67
CA ALA A 83 -7.34 -5.77 -9.99
C ALA A 83 -8.85 -5.94 -9.78
N GLU A 84 -9.55 -4.91 -9.29
CA GLU A 84 -11.01 -4.96 -9.14
C GLU A 84 -11.75 -5.15 -10.46
N ALA A 85 -11.27 -4.55 -11.54
CA ALA A 85 -11.87 -4.74 -12.87
C ALA A 85 -11.79 -6.19 -13.37
N ARG A 86 -10.81 -6.97 -12.91
CA ARG A 86 -10.62 -8.39 -13.25
C ARG A 86 -11.36 -9.35 -12.32
N ARG A 87 -12.02 -8.84 -11.27
CA ARG A 87 -12.70 -9.68 -10.29
C ARG A 87 -13.79 -10.53 -10.96
N PRO A 88 -13.77 -11.87 -10.77
CA PRO A 88 -14.84 -12.73 -11.27
C PRO A 88 -16.19 -12.41 -10.62
N ARG A 89 -17.26 -12.39 -11.42
CA ARG A 89 -18.62 -12.07 -10.95
C ARG A 89 -19.23 -13.16 -10.05
N ASP A 90 -18.73 -14.39 -10.15
CA ASP A 90 -19.20 -15.59 -9.46
C ASP A 90 -18.57 -15.78 -8.07
N MET A 91 -17.58 -14.98 -7.65
CA MET A 91 -16.95 -15.10 -6.33
C MET A 91 -17.90 -14.87 -5.14
N GLY A 92 -19.05 -14.21 -5.34
CA GLY A 92 -20.06 -14.00 -4.30
C GLY A 92 -19.49 -13.44 -3.00
N ARG A 93 -19.75 -14.13 -1.87
CA ARG A 93 -19.27 -13.72 -0.53
C ARG A 93 -17.75 -13.82 -0.37
N ALA A 94 -17.07 -14.68 -1.13
CA ALA A 94 -15.62 -14.84 -1.04
C ALA A 94 -14.86 -13.59 -1.53
N ALA A 95 -15.49 -12.72 -2.33
CA ALA A 95 -14.93 -11.45 -2.77
C ALA A 95 -14.97 -10.34 -1.70
N LEU A 96 -15.84 -10.44 -0.69
CA LEU A 96 -16.08 -9.37 0.29
C LEU A 96 -14.81 -8.86 1.00
N PRO A 97 -13.88 -9.73 1.45
CA PRO A 97 -12.63 -9.26 2.05
C PRO A 97 -11.77 -8.47 1.06
N GLY A 98 -11.69 -8.92 -0.20
CA GLY A 98 -10.93 -8.23 -1.24
C GLY A 98 -11.49 -6.84 -1.52
N ILE A 99 -12.80 -6.73 -1.69
CA ILE A 99 -13.49 -5.44 -1.91
C ILE A 99 -13.24 -4.49 -0.73
N ALA A 100 -13.37 -4.99 0.50
CA ALA A 100 -13.15 -4.19 1.70
C ALA A 100 -11.70 -3.68 1.76
N LEU A 101 -10.71 -4.55 1.50
CA LEU A 101 -9.29 -4.18 1.46
C LEU A 101 -9.00 -3.16 0.37
N THR A 102 -9.58 -3.30 -0.82
CA THR A 102 -9.43 -2.32 -1.90
C THR A 102 -9.96 -0.95 -1.47
N HIS A 103 -11.17 -0.89 -0.93
CA HIS A 103 -11.77 0.37 -0.49
C HIS A 103 -10.95 1.03 0.62
N MET A 104 -10.46 0.25 1.59
CA MET A 104 -9.60 0.75 2.66
C MET A 104 -8.27 1.29 2.11
N ALA A 105 -7.66 0.59 1.16
CA ALA A 105 -6.42 1.02 0.53
C ALA A 105 -6.60 2.30 -0.30
N LEU A 106 -7.69 2.42 -1.06
CA LEU A 106 -8.02 3.64 -1.81
C LEU A 106 -8.28 4.83 -0.87
N ALA A 107 -9.00 4.61 0.24
CA ALA A 107 -9.22 5.65 1.24
C ALA A 107 -7.89 6.11 1.87
N LEU A 108 -6.99 5.17 2.20
CA LEU A 108 -5.67 5.49 2.72
C LEU A 108 -4.85 6.34 1.74
N LEU A 109 -4.81 5.97 0.46
CA LEU A 109 -4.08 6.73 -0.56
C LEU A 109 -4.61 8.16 -0.69
N ARG A 110 -5.93 8.36 -0.61
CA ARG A 110 -6.55 9.70 -0.62
C ARG A 110 -6.17 10.54 0.58
N GLU A 111 -6.14 9.95 1.77
CA GLU A 111 -5.71 10.68 2.97
C GLU A 111 -4.23 11.09 2.88
N MET A 112 -3.37 10.21 2.35
CA MET A 112 -1.96 10.55 2.10
C MET A 112 -1.79 11.68 1.07
N GLU A 113 -2.64 11.71 0.04
CA GLU A 113 -2.68 12.78 -0.96
C GLU A 113 -3.09 14.12 -0.35
N ARG A 114 -4.05 14.13 0.59
CA ARG A 114 -4.50 15.33 1.31
C ARG A 114 -3.42 15.91 2.22
N GLU A 115 -2.55 15.07 2.77
CA GLU A 115 -1.39 15.47 3.58
C GLU A 115 -0.15 15.83 2.72
N ASP A 116 -0.31 15.94 1.41
CA ASP A 116 0.75 16.21 0.43
C ASP A 116 1.96 15.27 0.55
N TYR A 117 1.73 14.03 0.99
CA TYR A 117 2.77 13.04 1.22
C TYR A 117 3.92 13.54 2.12
N ALA A 118 3.62 14.39 3.11
CA ALA A 118 4.57 14.93 4.10
C ALA A 118 5.10 13.86 5.10
N LEU A 119 5.30 12.62 4.65
CA LEU A 119 5.62 11.43 5.43
C LEU A 119 7.03 11.44 6.05
N LEU A 120 7.92 12.33 5.56
CA LEU A 120 9.33 12.40 5.99
C LEU A 120 9.60 13.46 7.05
N GLY A 121 9.07 14.69 6.88
CA GLY A 121 9.44 15.85 7.69
C GLY A 121 8.60 16.08 8.94
N GLN A 122 7.31 15.73 8.91
CA GLN A 122 6.50 15.84 10.10
C GLN A 122 6.77 14.67 11.03
N ARG A 123 6.64 14.96 12.33
CA ARG A 123 6.33 14.00 13.38
C ARG A 123 4.93 13.41 13.09
N ILE A 124 4.73 12.80 11.91
CA ILE A 124 3.55 12.00 11.58
C ILE A 124 3.72 10.67 12.34
N SER A 125 3.61 10.78 13.67
CA SER A 125 2.55 10.01 14.30
C SER A 125 1.33 10.26 13.44
N LEU A 126 0.97 9.29 12.60
CA LEU A 126 -0.39 9.19 12.08
C LEU A 126 -1.28 9.32 13.32
N ALA A 127 -1.71 10.53 13.61
CA ALA A 127 -2.62 10.78 14.72
C ALA A 127 -3.92 10.05 14.34
N PRO A 128 -4.67 9.63 15.34
CA PRO A 128 -4.92 8.27 15.80
C PRO A 128 -5.70 7.33 14.84
N THR A 129 -5.57 7.45 13.52
CA THR A 129 -6.00 6.36 12.60
C THR A 129 -5.14 5.10 12.78
N ARG A 130 -3.94 5.27 13.35
CA ARG A 130 -3.02 4.22 13.83
C ARG A 130 -3.57 3.32 14.93
N LEU A 131 -4.47 3.78 15.81
CA LEU A 131 -5.04 2.92 16.85
C LEU A 131 -6.16 2.03 16.30
N LEU A 132 -6.96 2.53 15.37
CA LEU A 132 -7.98 1.72 14.68
C LEU A 132 -7.34 0.61 13.84
N TRP A 133 -6.19 0.87 13.19
CA TRP A 133 -5.47 -0.11 12.39
C TRP A 133 -4.71 -1.18 13.20
N ALA A 134 -4.07 -0.80 14.31
CA ALA A 134 -3.35 -1.75 15.17
C ALA A 134 -4.31 -2.72 15.87
N SER A 135 -5.49 -2.25 16.30
CA SER A 135 -6.56 -3.10 16.84
C SER A 135 -7.18 -4.02 15.79
N TRP A 136 -7.29 -3.59 14.52
CA TRP A 136 -7.84 -4.43 13.46
C TRP A 136 -6.91 -5.58 13.08
N ARG A 137 -5.59 -5.35 13.06
CA ARG A 137 -4.60 -6.39 12.73
C ARG A 137 -4.42 -7.44 13.84
N ALA A 138 -4.68 -7.07 15.09
CA ALA A 138 -4.69 -8.02 16.21
C ALA A 138 -5.88 -8.99 16.18
N LYS A 139 -6.97 -8.67 15.46
CA LYS A 139 -8.20 -9.49 15.43
C LYS A 139 -8.19 -10.62 14.39
N TRP A 140 -7.22 -10.64 13.47
CA TRP A 140 -7.13 -11.67 12.40
C TRP A 140 -5.93 -12.62 12.56
N MET A 141 -5.14 -12.52 13.64
CA MET A 141 -3.99 -13.39 13.93
C MET A 141 -4.15 -14.25 15.20
N THR A 142 -5.39 -14.54 15.61
CA THR A 142 -5.68 -15.60 16.57
C THR A 142 -6.60 -16.64 15.94
N PRO A 143 -6.05 -17.71 15.34
CA PRO A 143 -6.80 -18.96 15.26
C PRO A 143 -6.98 -19.47 16.69
N ARG A 144 -8.23 -19.65 17.11
CA ARG A 144 -8.59 -20.61 18.16
C ARG A 144 -9.43 -21.68 17.50
#